data_AF-A0A2E9LC80-F1
#
_entry.id   AF-A0A2E9LC80-F1
#
_cell.length_a   1.000
_cell.length_b   1.000
_cell.length_c   1.000
_cell.angle_alpha   90.00
_cell.angle_beta   90.00
_cell.angle_gamma   90.00
#
_symmetry.space_group_name_H-M   'P 1'
#
loop_
_entity.id
_entity.type
_entity.pdbx_description
1 polymer ?
#
loop_
_entity_poly.entity_id
_entity_poly.type
_entity_poly.pdbx_seq_one_letter_code
_entity_poly.pdbx_strand_id
1 'polypeptide(L)'
;MDHDEVLNPSQQNVLEHLGAKLTDRPLFSEKLQNELREELSRRLNRFQSLIPETETLFVSKFHLNQIMRCERQFIADREATFEWSVPTARGLISHKAIELSVFWAQDIDPLSLVDEAVSRCSAGDDALAKWLLSLSDGDHSQLRSDINNRVASFLESWPPLRKEWRPMLEAPIRTEFAQGSIILSGKVDLSLGRPLGNTAGKVIVDFKTGGFYSSHREDLRFYALLESIRLGVPPRMVATYYLDRAEFSSEHITENVLESALFRVEDGIEKIVNIIFKKEEPQNCSSEWCGICFGEVT
;
A
#
# COMPACT_ATOMS: atom_id res chain seq x y z
N MET A 1 7.98 7.41 -30.04
CA MET A 1 9.37 6.92 -30.06
C MET A 1 9.30 5.44 -29.80
N ASP A 2 9.50 4.67 -30.85
CA ASP A 2 9.59 3.22 -30.81
C ASP A 2 11.09 2.93 -30.81
N HIS A 3 11.69 2.93 -29.62
CA HIS A 3 13.03 2.41 -29.43
C HIS A 3 12.82 1.07 -28.73
N ASP A 4 13.23 -0.02 -29.39
CA ASP A 4 13.59 -1.26 -28.71
C ASP A 4 14.76 -0.94 -27.77
N GLU A 5 14.42 -0.33 -26.64
CA GLU A 5 15.35 -0.05 -25.57
C GLU A 5 15.81 -1.40 -25.03
N VAL A 6 17.11 -1.64 -25.11
CA VAL A 6 17.70 -2.90 -24.67
C VAL A 6 17.59 -2.96 -23.16
N LEU A 7 16.56 -3.66 -22.69
CA LEU A 7 16.31 -3.84 -21.26
C LEU A 7 17.45 -4.63 -20.62
N ASN A 8 17.85 -4.20 -19.43
CA ASN A 8 18.83 -4.96 -18.65
C ASN A 8 18.20 -6.21 -18.03
N PRO A 9 19.00 -7.14 -17.47
CA PRO A 9 18.48 -8.39 -16.92
C PRO A 9 17.42 -8.23 -15.82
N SER A 10 17.54 -7.18 -14.98
CA SER A 10 16.57 -6.92 -13.91
C SER A 10 15.22 -6.47 -14.49
N GLN A 11 15.24 -5.53 -15.44
CA GLN A 11 14.03 -5.07 -16.13
C GLN A 11 13.35 -6.19 -16.93
N GLN A 12 14.13 -7.06 -17.58
CA GLN A 12 13.62 -8.26 -18.26
C GLN A 12 12.94 -9.20 -17.27
N ASN A 13 13.56 -9.46 -16.12
CA ASN A 13 12.96 -10.31 -15.09
C ASN A 13 11.61 -9.77 -14.59
N VAL A 14 11.49 -8.46 -14.39
CA VAL A 14 10.20 -7.84 -14.03
C VAL A 14 9.17 -8.06 -15.14
N LEU A 15 9.55 -7.89 -16.42
CA LEU A 15 8.64 -8.14 -17.54
C LEU A 15 8.16 -9.59 -17.62
N GLU A 16 9.02 -10.56 -17.32
CA GLU A 16 8.65 -11.97 -17.30
C GLU A 16 7.53 -12.24 -16.28
N HIS A 17 7.55 -11.58 -15.13
CA HIS A 17 6.48 -11.68 -14.12
C HIS A 17 5.21 -10.89 -14.52
N LEU A 18 5.37 -9.70 -15.11
CA LEU A 18 4.27 -8.84 -15.53
C LEU A 18 3.56 -9.36 -16.80
N GLY A 19 4.27 -10.12 -17.62
CA GLY A 19 3.74 -10.74 -18.84
C GLY A 19 2.70 -11.81 -18.53
N ALA A 20 1.53 -11.71 -19.15
CA ALA A 20 0.55 -12.79 -19.16
C ALA A 20 -0.28 -12.72 -20.44
N LYS A 21 -0.28 -13.80 -21.23
CA LYS A 21 -1.18 -13.95 -22.38
C LYS A 21 -2.61 -13.99 -21.87
N LEU A 22 -3.56 -13.54 -22.70
CA LEU A 22 -4.97 -13.51 -22.31
C LEU A 22 -5.51 -14.89 -21.94
N THR A 23 -5.02 -15.95 -22.60
CA THR A 23 -5.39 -17.36 -22.36
C THR A 23 -4.99 -17.88 -20.99
N ASP A 24 -3.98 -17.27 -20.37
CA ASP A 24 -3.39 -17.74 -19.12
C ASP A 24 -3.93 -16.95 -17.92
N ARG A 25 -4.82 -15.98 -18.18
CA ARG A 25 -5.39 -15.12 -17.14
C ARG A 25 -6.59 -15.80 -16.48
N PRO A 26 -6.72 -15.71 -15.15
CA PRO A 26 -7.82 -16.35 -14.45
C PRO A 26 -9.15 -15.67 -14.82
N LEU A 27 -10.17 -16.50 -15.03
CA LEU A 27 -11.56 -16.09 -15.19
C LEU A 27 -12.26 -16.22 -13.84
N PHE A 28 -12.89 -15.15 -13.37
CA PHE A 28 -13.64 -15.16 -12.12
C PHE A 28 -15.16 -15.20 -12.37
N SER A 29 -15.89 -15.73 -11.39
CA SER A 29 -17.36 -15.74 -11.42
C SER A 29 -17.94 -14.33 -11.51
N GLU A 30 -19.02 -14.16 -12.28
CA GLU A 30 -19.80 -12.90 -12.34
C GLU A 30 -20.43 -12.54 -10.99
N LYS A 31 -20.55 -13.50 -10.08
CA LYS A 31 -21.15 -13.30 -8.76
C LYS A 31 -20.13 -12.91 -7.69
N LEU A 32 -18.84 -13.08 -7.94
CA LEU A 32 -17.78 -12.94 -6.93
C LEU A 32 -17.80 -11.57 -6.26
N GLN A 33 -18.07 -10.50 -7.01
CA GLN A 33 -18.19 -9.15 -6.45
C GLN A 33 -19.26 -9.08 -5.36
N ASN A 34 -20.46 -9.58 -5.67
CA ASN A 34 -21.59 -9.53 -4.76
C ASN A 34 -21.35 -10.45 -3.57
N GLU A 35 -20.82 -11.64 -3.80
CA GLU A 35 -20.48 -12.60 -2.74
C GLU A 35 -19.48 -12.01 -1.73
N LEU A 36 -18.37 -11.42 -2.20
CA LEU A 36 -17.39 -10.76 -1.33
C LEU A 36 -17.98 -9.57 -0.59
N ARG A 37 -18.76 -8.74 -1.28
CA ARG A 37 -19.36 -7.53 -0.70
C ARG A 37 -20.41 -7.87 0.35
N GLU A 38 -21.30 -8.81 0.07
CA GLU A 38 -22.35 -9.26 0.99
C GLU A 38 -21.73 -9.92 2.21
N GLU A 39 -20.75 -10.80 2.03
CA GLU A 39 -20.11 -11.50 3.13
C GLU A 39 -19.36 -10.54 4.06
N LEU A 40 -18.55 -9.62 3.50
CA LEU A 40 -17.86 -8.63 4.31
C LEU A 40 -18.86 -7.64 4.94
N SER A 41 -19.93 -7.25 4.25
CA SER A 41 -20.98 -6.40 4.84
C SER A 41 -21.64 -7.09 6.02
N ARG A 42 -22.02 -8.37 5.89
CA ARG A 42 -22.62 -9.17 6.97
C ARG A 42 -21.71 -9.22 8.19
N ARG A 43 -20.40 -9.42 7.98
CA ARG A 43 -19.39 -9.51 9.04
C ARG A 43 -19.13 -8.16 9.71
N LEU A 44 -19.09 -7.07 8.96
CA LEU A 44 -18.77 -5.75 9.51
C LEU A 44 -19.97 -5.03 10.11
N ASN A 45 -21.19 -5.28 9.60
CA ASN A 45 -22.42 -4.67 10.13
C ASN A 45 -22.68 -5.02 11.59
N ARG A 46 -22.16 -6.15 12.11
CA ARG A 46 -22.27 -6.51 13.54
C ARG A 46 -21.58 -5.50 14.47
N PHE A 47 -20.64 -4.72 13.96
CA PHE A 47 -19.94 -3.69 14.72
C PHE A 47 -20.58 -2.32 14.59
N GLN A 48 -21.58 -2.14 13.72
CA GLN A 48 -22.18 -0.83 13.43
C GLN A 48 -22.68 -0.15 14.71
N SER A 49 -23.40 -0.87 15.57
CA SER A 49 -23.98 -0.32 16.79
C SER A 49 -22.95 -0.03 17.89
N LEU A 50 -21.71 -0.48 17.72
CA LEU A 50 -20.62 -0.22 18.68
C LEU A 50 -19.87 1.09 18.36
N ILE A 51 -19.96 1.56 17.11
CA ILE A 51 -19.34 2.80 16.66
C ILE A 51 -20.36 3.93 16.86
N PRO A 52 -20.04 5.00 17.63
CA PRO A 52 -20.94 6.13 17.80
C PRO A 52 -21.33 6.75 16.46
N GLU A 53 -22.59 7.20 16.32
CA GLU A 53 -23.09 7.82 15.07
C GLU A 53 -22.31 9.08 14.64
N THR A 54 -21.63 9.72 15.58
CA THR A 54 -20.77 10.89 15.34
C THR A 54 -19.36 10.53 14.84
N GLU A 55 -19.03 9.24 14.82
CA GLU A 55 -17.69 8.75 14.50
C GLU A 55 -17.69 7.87 13.24
N THR A 56 -16.50 7.73 12.67
CA THR A 56 -16.27 6.81 11.55
C THR A 56 -14.94 6.13 11.74
N LEU A 57 -14.95 4.80 11.68
CA LEU A 57 -13.76 4.00 11.78
C LEU A 57 -13.09 3.89 10.41
N PHE A 58 -12.01 4.65 10.24
CA PHE A 58 -11.13 4.53 9.07
C PHE A 58 -10.07 3.45 9.32
N VAL A 59 -10.03 2.45 8.44
CA VAL A 59 -9.08 1.34 8.51
C VAL A 59 -8.27 1.27 7.22
N SER A 60 -6.97 1.11 7.37
CA SER A 60 -6.01 0.90 6.29
C SER A 60 -5.15 -0.31 6.59
N LYS A 61 -4.33 -0.73 5.63
CA LYS A 61 -3.34 -1.81 5.84
C LYS A 61 -2.41 -1.55 7.04
N PHE A 62 -2.08 -0.28 7.30
CA PHE A 62 -1.25 0.12 8.43
C PHE A 62 -1.92 -0.20 9.77
N HIS A 63 -3.19 0.20 9.92
CA HIS A 63 -3.99 -0.12 11.11
C HIS A 63 -4.12 -1.62 11.33
N LEU A 64 -4.39 -2.39 10.26
CA LEU A 64 -4.48 -3.85 10.33
C LEU A 64 -3.15 -4.49 10.74
N ASN A 65 -2.02 -4.00 10.23
CA ASN A 65 -0.72 -4.54 10.62
C ASN A 65 -0.37 -4.23 12.07
N GLN A 66 -0.66 -3.02 12.56
CA GLN A 66 -0.40 -2.66 13.94
C GLN A 66 -1.25 -3.50 14.90
N ILE A 67 -2.57 -3.53 14.69
CA ILE A 67 -3.47 -4.25 15.61
C ILE A 67 -3.18 -5.75 15.62
N MET A 68 -2.87 -6.33 14.47
CA MET A 68 -2.57 -7.77 14.36
C MET A 68 -1.18 -8.12 14.90
N ARG A 69 -0.27 -7.14 15.02
CA ARG A 69 1.06 -7.35 15.59
C ARG A 69 1.05 -7.23 17.11
N CYS A 70 0.44 -6.17 17.64
CA CYS A 70 0.44 -5.87 19.07
C CYS A 70 -0.63 -4.82 19.40
N GLU A 71 -1.62 -5.20 20.21
CA GLU A 71 -2.71 -4.31 20.61
C GLU A 71 -2.22 -3.14 21.48
N ARG A 72 -1.24 -3.39 22.36
CA ARG A 72 -0.62 -2.31 23.16
C ARG A 72 0.16 -1.32 22.31
N GLN A 73 0.94 -1.80 21.33
CA GLN A 73 1.64 -0.92 20.41
C GLN A 73 0.66 -0.12 19.57
N PHE A 74 -0.45 -0.73 19.13
CA PHE A 74 -1.50 -0.03 18.39
C PHE A 74 -2.08 1.15 19.20
N ILE A 75 -2.35 0.97 20.50
CA ILE A 75 -2.78 2.07 21.37
C ILE A 75 -1.68 3.12 21.52
N ALA A 76 -0.45 2.70 21.85
CA ALA A 76 0.67 3.62 22.03
C ALA A 76 0.92 4.48 20.78
N ASP A 77 0.90 3.87 19.59
CA ASP A 77 1.07 4.57 18.31
C ASP A 77 -0.10 5.52 17.99
N ARG A 78 -1.31 5.21 18.46
CA ARG A 78 -2.50 6.05 18.27
C ARG A 78 -2.52 7.26 19.20
N GLU A 79 -2.03 7.09 20.42
CA GLU A 79 -1.91 8.17 21.41
C GLU A 79 -0.69 9.06 21.17
N ALA A 80 0.33 8.53 20.49
CA ALA A 80 1.49 9.30 20.08
C ALA A 80 1.11 10.43 19.13
N THR A 81 1.69 11.61 19.34
CA THR A 81 1.58 12.70 18.37
C THR A 81 2.41 12.36 17.15
N PHE A 82 1.80 12.38 15.97
CA PHE A 82 2.52 12.12 14.72
C PHE A 82 3.55 13.22 14.47
N GLU A 83 4.79 12.81 14.26
CA GLU A 83 5.88 13.69 13.87
C GLU A 83 6.51 13.22 12.56
N TRP A 84 6.74 14.18 11.67
CA TRP A 84 7.48 13.90 10.45
C TRP A 84 8.94 13.58 10.77
N SER A 85 9.47 12.63 10.03
CA SER A 85 10.86 12.22 10.10
C SER A 85 11.38 11.94 8.70
N VAL A 86 12.70 11.96 8.53
CA VAL A 86 13.36 11.63 7.26
C VAL A 86 12.86 10.29 6.69
N PRO A 87 12.75 9.19 7.47
CA PRO A 87 12.21 7.93 6.97
C PRO A 87 10.77 8.01 6.41
N THR A 88 9.87 8.70 7.10
CA THR A 88 8.45 8.82 6.68
C THR A 88 8.31 9.70 5.45
N ALA A 89 9.00 10.85 5.43
CA ALA A 89 8.97 11.77 4.29
C ALA A 89 9.63 11.14 3.05
N ARG A 90 10.75 10.42 3.22
CA ARG A 90 11.46 9.70 2.15
C ARG A 90 10.52 8.82 1.35
N GLY A 91 9.69 7.99 2.00
CA GLY A 91 8.78 7.08 1.31
C GLY A 91 7.78 7.82 0.42
N LEU A 92 7.10 8.82 1.00
CA LEU A 92 6.08 9.62 0.30
C LEU A 92 6.68 10.39 -0.88
N ILE A 93 7.80 11.08 -0.68
CA ILE A 93 8.42 11.91 -1.72
C ILE A 93 9.02 11.02 -2.82
N SER A 94 9.55 9.83 -2.49
CA SER A 94 10.02 8.88 -3.50
C SER A 94 8.90 8.43 -4.43
N HIS A 95 7.69 8.15 -3.91
CA HIS A 95 6.57 7.78 -4.76
C HIS A 95 6.15 8.94 -5.67
N LYS A 96 6.20 10.19 -5.16
CA LYS A 96 5.95 11.37 -5.99
C LYS A 96 7.00 11.52 -7.11
N ALA A 97 8.29 11.31 -6.82
CA ALA A 97 9.34 11.35 -7.83
C ALA A 97 9.18 10.24 -8.88
N ILE A 98 8.83 9.03 -8.47
CA ILE A 98 8.52 7.92 -9.39
C ILE A 98 7.29 8.25 -10.25
N GLU A 99 6.23 8.81 -9.67
CA GLU A 99 5.06 9.29 -10.44
C GLU A 99 5.46 10.32 -11.50
N LEU A 100 6.29 11.30 -11.13
CA LEU A 100 6.81 12.29 -12.07
C LEU A 100 7.61 11.62 -13.20
N SER A 101 8.47 10.65 -12.88
CA SER A 101 9.30 9.94 -13.89
C SER A 101 8.47 9.26 -14.98
N VAL A 102 7.24 8.87 -14.67
CA VAL A 102 6.35 8.14 -15.58
C VAL A 102 5.56 9.09 -16.48
N PHE A 103 5.18 10.26 -15.97
CA PHE A 103 4.29 11.19 -16.67
C PHE A 103 5.01 12.40 -17.25
N TRP A 104 6.28 12.62 -16.92
CA TRP A 104 7.07 13.65 -17.58
C TRP A 104 7.38 13.25 -19.02
N ALA A 105 7.18 14.18 -19.95
CA ALA A 105 7.37 13.92 -21.38
C ALA A 105 8.84 13.72 -21.81
N GLN A 106 9.80 14.10 -20.95
CA GLN A 106 11.24 14.01 -21.21
C GLN A 106 11.84 12.97 -20.28
N ASP A 107 12.97 12.40 -20.69
CA ASP A 107 13.81 11.61 -19.80
C ASP A 107 14.53 12.56 -18.84
N ILE A 108 14.21 12.46 -17.55
CA ILE A 108 14.71 13.34 -16.49
C ILE A 108 15.54 12.50 -15.53
N ASP A 109 16.71 12.99 -15.18
CA ASP A 109 17.60 12.28 -14.27
C ASP A 109 16.97 12.14 -12.86
N PRO A 110 17.34 11.10 -12.10
CA PRO A 110 16.75 10.83 -10.80
C PRO A 110 16.78 12.03 -9.85
N LEU A 111 17.85 12.82 -9.87
CA LEU A 111 18.05 13.89 -8.92
C LEU A 111 17.15 15.09 -9.23
N SER A 112 16.99 15.43 -10.51
CA SER A 112 16.02 16.43 -10.95
C SER A 112 14.58 16.03 -10.61
N LEU A 113 14.23 14.74 -10.70
CA LEU A 113 12.92 14.23 -10.26
C LEU A 113 12.72 14.39 -8.75
N VAL A 114 13.76 14.13 -7.95
CA VAL A 114 13.73 14.35 -6.49
C VAL A 114 13.54 15.83 -6.18
N ASP A 115 14.29 16.72 -6.81
CA ASP A 115 14.20 18.16 -6.57
C ASP A 115 12.80 18.70 -6.89
N GLU A 116 12.21 18.26 -8.01
CA GLU A 116 10.85 18.62 -8.36
C GLU A 116 9.82 18.05 -7.36
N ALA A 117 9.98 16.80 -6.93
CA ALA A 117 9.08 16.19 -5.95
C ALA A 117 9.14 16.90 -4.59
N VAL A 118 10.34 17.22 -4.10
CA VAL A 118 10.54 18.01 -2.87
C VAL A 118 9.93 19.39 -3.02
N SER A 119 10.18 20.09 -4.14
CA SER A 119 9.63 21.42 -4.40
C SER A 119 8.10 21.43 -4.32
N ARG A 120 7.44 20.45 -4.96
CA ARG A 120 5.97 20.31 -4.91
C ARG A 120 5.44 20.02 -3.52
N CYS A 121 6.11 19.17 -2.75
CA CYS A 121 5.72 18.89 -1.37
C CYS A 121 5.92 20.10 -0.46
N SER A 122 7.00 20.86 -0.64
CA SER A 122 7.28 22.09 0.13
C SER A 122 6.37 23.27 -0.23
N ALA A 123 5.75 23.26 -1.42
CA ALA A 123 4.81 24.29 -1.85
C ALA A 123 3.39 24.15 -1.26
N GLY A 124 3.11 23.06 -0.53
CA GLY A 124 1.83 22.86 0.18
C GLY A 124 1.69 23.74 1.43
N ASP A 125 0.53 23.66 2.09
CA ASP A 125 0.28 24.27 3.41
C ASP A 125 0.01 23.22 4.50
N ASP A 126 0.33 21.96 4.21
CA ASP A 126 0.17 20.86 5.15
C ASP A 126 1.36 20.75 6.14
N ALA A 127 1.26 19.79 7.05
CA ALA A 127 2.29 19.54 8.04
C ALA A 127 3.62 19.08 7.42
N LEU A 128 3.59 18.40 6.25
CA LEU A 128 4.78 17.96 5.55
C LEU A 128 5.55 19.15 5.01
N ALA A 129 4.86 20.07 4.34
CA ALA A 129 5.45 21.28 3.81
C ALA A 129 6.16 22.09 4.90
N LYS A 130 5.47 22.30 6.03
CA LYS A 130 6.01 23.01 7.21
C LYS A 130 7.24 22.31 7.79
N TRP A 131 7.21 20.99 7.88
CA TRP A 131 8.35 20.20 8.35
C TRP A 131 9.54 20.28 7.38
N LEU A 132 9.32 20.16 6.07
CA LEU A 132 10.38 20.27 5.05
C LEU A 132 11.10 21.63 5.13
N LEU A 133 10.34 22.71 5.34
CA LEU A 133 10.88 24.06 5.52
C LEU A 133 11.68 24.26 6.82
N SER A 134 11.47 23.38 7.80
CA SER A 134 12.16 23.44 9.10
C SER A 134 13.44 22.60 9.16
N LEU A 135 13.73 21.81 8.12
CA LEU A 135 14.90 20.94 8.09
C LEU A 135 16.20 21.74 8.07
N SER A 136 17.22 21.19 8.75
CA SER A 136 18.59 21.67 8.58
C SER A 136 19.12 21.36 7.18
N ASP A 137 20.14 22.08 6.72
CA ASP A 137 20.80 21.80 5.44
C ASP A 137 21.32 20.35 5.37
N GLY A 138 21.76 19.81 6.52
CA GLY A 138 22.22 18.42 6.65
C GLY A 138 21.10 17.41 6.46
N ASP A 139 19.99 17.59 7.17
CA ASP A 139 18.82 16.68 7.06
C ASP A 139 18.18 16.77 5.68
N HIS A 140 18.12 17.98 5.11
CA HIS A 140 17.65 18.18 3.74
C HIS A 140 18.53 17.42 2.74
N SER A 141 19.86 17.51 2.90
CA SER A 141 20.82 16.78 2.06
C SER A 141 20.70 15.26 2.22
N GLN A 142 20.52 14.77 3.45
CA GLN A 142 20.29 13.35 3.72
C GLN A 142 19.00 12.85 3.10
N LEU A 143 17.89 13.56 3.31
CA LEU A 143 16.59 13.23 2.74
C LEU A 143 16.67 13.14 1.20
N ARG A 144 17.30 14.13 0.57
CA ARG A 144 17.50 14.17 -0.88
C ARG A 144 18.32 12.98 -1.38
N SER A 145 19.43 12.64 -0.72
CA SER A 145 20.26 11.48 -1.04
C SER A 145 19.48 10.16 -0.93
N ASP A 146 18.74 10.00 0.18
CA ASP A 146 17.95 8.80 0.46
C ASP A 146 16.84 8.57 -0.58
N ILE A 147 16.15 9.64 -0.99
CA ILE A 147 15.14 9.58 -2.06
C ILE A 147 15.81 9.26 -3.40
N ASN A 148 16.92 9.94 -3.72
CA ASN A 148 17.62 9.73 -4.98
C ASN A 148 18.04 8.28 -5.17
N ASN A 149 18.59 7.64 -4.13
CA ASN A 149 18.98 6.23 -4.19
C ASN A 149 17.78 5.32 -4.50
N ARG A 150 16.61 5.60 -3.91
CA ARG A 150 15.38 4.83 -4.15
C ARG A 150 14.85 5.03 -5.58
N VAL A 151 14.82 6.27 -6.05
CA VAL A 151 14.34 6.62 -7.40
C VAL A 151 15.28 6.08 -8.48
N ALA A 152 16.59 6.22 -8.30
CA ALA A 152 17.59 5.64 -9.20
C ALA A 152 17.47 4.11 -9.26
N SER A 153 17.34 3.44 -8.11
CA SER A 153 17.13 1.99 -8.06
C SER A 153 15.86 1.57 -8.83
N PHE A 154 14.78 2.36 -8.75
CA PHE A 154 13.57 2.11 -9.53
C PHE A 154 13.85 2.25 -11.04
N LEU A 155 14.44 3.37 -11.47
CA LEU A 155 14.70 3.63 -12.90
C LEU A 155 15.68 2.63 -13.52
N GLU A 156 16.66 2.15 -12.74
CA GLU A 156 17.63 1.15 -13.20
C GLU A 156 17.03 -0.26 -13.28
N SER A 157 16.12 -0.64 -12.38
CA SER A 157 15.69 -2.04 -12.23
C SER A 157 14.26 -2.31 -12.71
N TRP A 158 13.39 -1.31 -12.73
CA TRP A 158 12.03 -1.43 -13.23
C TRP A 158 11.96 -1.09 -14.72
N PRO A 159 11.25 -1.88 -15.54
CA PRO A 159 11.15 -1.61 -16.97
C PRO A 159 10.36 -0.32 -17.21
N PRO A 160 10.75 0.52 -18.19
CA PRO A 160 10.03 1.74 -18.52
C PRO A 160 8.52 1.50 -18.71
N LEU A 161 7.70 2.26 -18.00
CA LEU A 161 6.25 2.06 -18.01
C LEU A 161 5.66 2.47 -19.37
N ARG A 162 5.06 1.50 -20.04
CA ARG A 162 4.44 1.72 -21.35
C ARG A 162 2.98 2.17 -21.20
N LYS A 163 2.52 3.08 -22.06
CA LYS A 163 1.15 3.63 -22.02
C LYS A 163 0.10 2.53 -22.18
N GLU A 164 0.41 1.50 -22.95
CA GLU A 164 -0.44 0.34 -23.22
C GLU A 164 -0.72 -0.47 -21.95
N TRP A 165 0.18 -0.40 -20.95
CA TRP A 165 0.00 -1.04 -19.65
C TRP A 165 -0.96 -0.26 -18.75
N ARG A 166 -1.42 0.93 -19.14
CA ARG A 166 -2.37 1.77 -18.39
C ARG A 166 -1.93 1.98 -16.92
N PRO A 167 -0.73 2.51 -16.68
CA PRO A 167 -0.22 2.69 -15.32
C PRO A 167 -1.09 3.67 -14.53
N MET A 168 -1.42 3.27 -13.31
CA MET A 168 -2.07 4.11 -12.31
C MET A 168 -1.16 4.13 -11.09
N LEU A 169 -0.45 5.24 -10.89
CA LEU A 169 0.37 5.43 -9.69
C LEU A 169 -0.43 6.09 -8.59
N GLU A 170 -0.10 5.74 -7.35
CA GLU A 170 -0.59 6.44 -6.16
C GLU A 170 -2.14 6.52 -6.15
N ALA A 171 -2.80 5.49 -6.67
CA ALA A 171 -4.24 5.48 -6.90
C ALA A 171 -4.99 5.20 -5.59
N PRO A 172 -5.94 6.06 -5.18
CA PRO A 172 -6.72 5.82 -3.98
C PRO A 172 -7.70 4.66 -4.20
N ILE A 173 -7.87 3.85 -3.17
CA ILE A 173 -8.86 2.78 -3.12
C ILE A 173 -9.67 2.89 -1.84
N ARG A 174 -11.00 2.75 -1.96
CA ARG A 174 -11.93 2.96 -0.85
C ARG A 174 -13.19 2.15 -1.02
N THR A 175 -13.66 1.56 0.07
CA THR A 175 -14.95 0.86 0.17
C THR A 175 -15.59 1.16 1.53
N GLU A 176 -16.91 1.28 1.55
CA GLU A 176 -17.68 1.61 2.76
C GLU A 176 -18.59 0.45 3.17
N PHE A 177 -18.71 0.24 4.48
CA PHE A 177 -19.55 -0.77 5.11
C PHE A 177 -20.30 -0.17 6.30
N ALA A 178 -21.27 -0.91 6.86
CA ALA A 178 -21.98 -0.49 8.06
C ALA A 178 -22.59 0.92 7.96
N GLN A 179 -23.19 1.22 6.79
CA GLN A 179 -23.79 2.53 6.48
C GLN A 179 -22.80 3.71 6.64
N GLY A 180 -21.52 3.47 6.34
CA GLY A 180 -20.47 4.49 6.36
C GLY A 180 -19.73 4.59 7.70
N SER A 181 -20.15 3.85 8.74
CA SER A 181 -19.43 3.86 10.03
C SER A 181 -18.08 3.15 9.95
N ILE A 182 -17.85 2.31 8.93
CA ILE A 182 -16.57 1.66 8.66
C ILE A 182 -16.13 1.97 7.23
N ILE A 183 -14.95 2.57 7.09
CA ILE A 183 -14.32 2.88 5.81
C ILE A 183 -13.00 2.10 5.72
N LEU A 184 -12.92 1.21 4.74
CA LEU A 184 -11.66 0.59 4.35
C LEU A 184 -11.03 1.43 3.23
N SER A 185 -9.78 1.83 3.40
CA SER A 185 -9.11 2.66 2.40
C SER A 185 -7.60 2.47 2.36
N GLY A 186 -7.01 2.88 1.24
CA GLY A 186 -5.57 2.98 1.09
C GLY A 186 -5.18 3.56 -0.25
N LYS A 187 -3.89 3.42 -0.56
CA LYS A 187 -3.28 4.00 -1.76
C LYS A 187 -2.32 2.98 -2.36
N VAL A 188 -2.57 2.62 -3.61
CA VAL A 188 -1.76 1.64 -4.34
C VAL A 188 -0.63 2.38 -5.03
N ASP A 189 0.61 1.97 -4.79
CA ASP A 189 1.81 2.61 -5.36
C ASP A 189 1.79 2.55 -6.88
N LEU A 190 1.57 1.36 -7.45
CA LEU A 190 1.41 1.16 -8.88
C LEU A 190 0.36 0.10 -9.17
N SER A 191 -0.51 0.39 -10.12
CA SER A 191 -1.32 -0.62 -10.76
C SER A 191 -1.22 -0.59 -12.28
N LEU A 192 -1.18 -1.77 -12.87
CA LEU A 192 -1.03 -1.99 -14.30
C LEU A 192 -2.19 -2.83 -14.84
N GLY A 193 -2.60 -2.55 -16.06
CA GLY A 193 -3.56 -3.34 -16.81
C GLY A 193 -5.02 -3.04 -16.45
N ARG A 194 -5.90 -3.86 -17.00
CA ARG A 194 -7.35 -3.79 -16.80
C ARG A 194 -7.98 -5.17 -16.96
N PRO A 195 -9.13 -5.45 -16.34
CA PRO A 195 -9.91 -6.63 -16.67
C PRO A 195 -10.48 -6.55 -18.11
N LEU A 196 -10.81 -7.71 -18.67
CA LEU A 196 -11.58 -7.85 -19.91
C LEU A 196 -12.78 -8.77 -19.63
N GLY A 197 -13.98 -8.19 -19.54
CA GLY A 197 -15.10 -8.89 -18.90
C GLY A 197 -14.67 -9.34 -17.50
N ASN A 198 -14.83 -10.64 -17.22
CA ASN A 198 -14.43 -11.25 -15.95
C ASN A 198 -13.03 -11.86 -15.95
N THR A 199 -12.31 -11.74 -17.05
CA THR A 199 -10.92 -12.20 -17.12
C THR A 199 -10.03 -11.16 -16.45
N ALA A 200 -9.37 -11.55 -15.37
CA ALA A 200 -8.51 -10.67 -14.61
C ALA A 200 -7.28 -10.26 -15.42
N GLY A 201 -7.00 -8.96 -15.49
CA GLY A 201 -5.82 -8.45 -16.20
C GLY A 201 -5.04 -7.40 -15.44
N LYS A 202 -5.52 -7.00 -14.25
CA LYS A 202 -4.88 -5.98 -13.43
C LYS A 202 -3.80 -6.58 -12.54
N VAL A 203 -2.69 -5.88 -12.35
CA VAL A 203 -1.62 -6.20 -11.39
C VAL A 203 -1.47 -5.03 -10.44
N ILE A 204 -1.28 -5.30 -9.15
CA ILE A 204 -1.02 -4.29 -8.13
C ILE A 204 0.40 -4.51 -7.59
N VAL A 205 1.21 -3.46 -7.58
CA VAL A 205 2.60 -3.49 -7.13
C VAL A 205 2.78 -2.47 -6.02
N ASP A 206 3.46 -2.86 -4.95
CA ASP A 206 3.91 -1.99 -3.87
C ASP A 206 5.45 -1.97 -3.87
N PHE A 207 6.04 -0.78 -3.78
CA PHE A 207 7.49 -0.59 -3.81
C PHE A 207 8.05 -0.52 -2.40
N LYS A 208 9.02 -1.37 -2.10
CA LYS A 208 9.67 -1.42 -0.79
C LYS A 208 11.18 -1.28 -0.91
N THR A 209 11.76 -0.86 0.21
CA THR A 209 13.20 -0.85 0.45
C THR A 209 13.44 -1.53 1.79
N GLY A 210 14.42 -2.43 1.87
CA GLY A 210 14.80 -3.14 3.09
C GLY A 210 14.27 -4.58 3.15
N GLY A 211 14.32 -5.17 4.34
CA GLY A 211 14.05 -6.59 4.55
C GLY A 211 12.63 -7.05 4.16
N PHE A 212 12.51 -8.33 3.82
CA PHE A 212 11.22 -9.00 3.64
C PHE A 212 10.48 -9.12 4.98
N TYR A 213 9.21 -8.71 4.99
CA TYR A 213 8.29 -8.94 6.11
C TYR A 213 7.01 -9.62 5.59
N SER A 214 6.50 -10.58 6.34
CA SER A 214 5.26 -11.31 5.97
C SER A 214 4.05 -10.38 5.81
N SER A 215 4.01 -9.28 6.56
CA SER A 215 2.97 -8.25 6.45
C SER A 215 2.91 -7.57 5.07
N HIS A 216 3.99 -7.55 4.30
CA HIS A 216 3.98 -6.97 2.94
C HIS A 216 3.04 -7.73 2.01
N ARG A 217 2.91 -9.05 2.19
CA ARG A 217 1.96 -9.86 1.43
C ARG A 217 0.52 -9.56 1.85
N GLU A 218 0.27 -9.50 3.15
CA GLU A 218 -1.06 -9.19 3.70
C GLU A 218 -1.56 -7.79 3.28
N ASP A 219 -0.65 -6.81 3.22
CA ASP A 219 -0.92 -5.47 2.71
C ASP A 219 -1.51 -5.48 1.29
N LEU A 220 -0.92 -6.30 0.42
CA LEU A 220 -1.32 -6.41 -0.97
C LEU A 220 -2.61 -7.22 -1.14
N ARG A 221 -2.81 -8.25 -0.30
CA ARG A 221 -4.09 -9.00 -0.23
C ARG A 221 -5.25 -8.09 0.17
N PHE A 222 -5.02 -7.15 1.09
CA PHE A 222 -6.00 -6.12 1.43
C PHE A 222 -6.37 -5.27 0.20
N TYR A 223 -5.39 -4.80 -0.57
CA TYR A 223 -5.67 -4.06 -1.80
C TYR A 223 -6.38 -4.89 -2.86
N ALA A 224 -6.03 -6.17 -3.01
CA ALA A 224 -6.72 -7.08 -3.93
C ALA A 224 -8.19 -7.25 -3.53
N LEU A 225 -8.50 -7.41 -2.25
CA LEU A 225 -9.87 -7.50 -1.74
C LEU A 225 -10.67 -6.23 -2.05
N LEU A 226 -10.13 -5.05 -1.70
CA LEU A 226 -10.82 -3.79 -1.96
C LEU A 226 -11.06 -3.57 -3.47
N GLU A 227 -10.09 -3.93 -4.30
CA GLU A 227 -10.20 -3.77 -5.76
C GLU A 227 -11.23 -4.73 -6.34
N SER A 228 -11.28 -5.96 -5.83
CA SER A 228 -12.29 -6.96 -6.22
C SER A 228 -13.69 -6.49 -5.89
N ILE A 229 -13.91 -5.91 -4.71
CA ILE A 229 -15.21 -5.36 -4.29
C ILE A 229 -15.59 -4.12 -5.12
N ARG A 230 -14.63 -3.25 -5.40
CA ARG A 230 -14.85 -1.97 -6.11
C ARG A 230 -15.11 -2.17 -7.61
N LEU A 231 -14.30 -3.00 -8.27
CA LEU A 231 -14.33 -3.19 -9.73
C LEU A 231 -15.15 -4.41 -10.18
N GLY A 232 -15.32 -5.39 -9.28
CA GLY A 232 -16.02 -6.64 -9.55
C GLY A 232 -15.17 -7.75 -10.17
N VAL A 233 -13.92 -7.46 -10.51
CA VAL A 233 -12.96 -8.44 -11.01
C VAL A 233 -11.65 -8.28 -10.24
N PRO A 234 -11.15 -9.34 -9.59
CA PRO A 234 -9.88 -9.28 -8.87
C PRO A 234 -8.70 -8.93 -9.79
N PRO A 235 -7.63 -8.32 -9.25
CA PRO A 235 -6.34 -8.33 -9.94
C PRO A 235 -5.89 -9.78 -10.15
N ARG A 236 -5.15 -10.08 -11.22
CA ARG A 236 -4.61 -11.43 -11.47
C ARG A 236 -3.47 -11.79 -10.52
N MET A 237 -2.78 -10.76 -10.02
CA MET A 237 -1.56 -10.87 -9.24
C MET A 237 -1.34 -9.60 -8.45
N VAL A 238 -0.75 -9.75 -7.28
CA VAL A 238 -0.15 -8.66 -6.53
C VAL A 238 1.34 -8.92 -6.35
N ALA A 239 2.14 -7.88 -6.18
CA ALA A 239 3.57 -8.02 -5.97
C ALA A 239 4.17 -6.94 -5.09
N THR A 240 5.14 -7.32 -4.26
CA THR A 240 6.08 -6.38 -3.66
C THR A 240 7.35 -6.38 -4.51
N TYR A 241 7.78 -5.20 -4.93
CA TYR A 241 9.08 -5.05 -5.59
C TYR A 241 10.08 -4.41 -4.62
N TYR A 242 11.13 -5.15 -4.29
CA TYR A 242 12.18 -4.72 -3.36
C TYR A 242 13.28 -4.02 -4.13
N LEU A 243 13.28 -2.68 -4.08
CA LEU A 243 14.18 -1.83 -4.87
C LEU A 243 15.66 -2.03 -4.53
N ASP A 244 15.99 -2.33 -3.27
CA ASP A 244 17.35 -2.57 -2.79
C ASP A 244 17.93 -3.93 -3.24
N ARG A 245 17.07 -4.84 -3.70
CA ARG A 245 17.45 -6.21 -4.12
C ARG A 245 17.11 -6.50 -5.58
N ALA A 246 16.41 -5.58 -6.24
CA ALA A 246 15.79 -5.81 -7.55
C ALA A 246 14.98 -7.13 -7.59
N GLU A 247 14.23 -7.40 -6.52
CA GLU A 247 13.52 -8.68 -6.32
C GLU A 247 12.00 -8.50 -6.47
N PHE A 248 11.39 -9.32 -7.32
CA PHE A 248 9.95 -9.34 -7.58
C PHE A 248 9.26 -10.46 -6.78
N SER A 249 8.63 -10.11 -5.67
CA SER A 249 7.90 -11.07 -4.82
C SER A 249 6.41 -11.02 -5.14
N SER A 250 5.91 -12.04 -5.83
CA SER A 250 4.53 -12.06 -6.34
C SER A 250 3.63 -13.07 -5.64
N GLU A 251 2.33 -12.80 -5.69
CA GLU A 251 1.27 -13.73 -5.32
C GLU A 251 0.12 -13.64 -6.32
N HIS A 252 -0.28 -14.80 -6.86
CA HIS A 252 -1.48 -14.90 -7.68
C HIS A 252 -2.72 -14.82 -6.81
N ILE A 253 -3.67 -13.99 -7.25
CA ILE A 253 -4.93 -13.83 -6.51
C ILE A 253 -5.89 -14.93 -6.94
N THR A 254 -6.42 -15.60 -5.93
CA THR A 254 -7.45 -16.64 -6.03
C THR A 254 -8.59 -16.29 -5.08
N GLU A 255 -9.74 -16.94 -5.22
CA GLU A 255 -10.87 -16.75 -4.30
C GLU A 255 -10.48 -17.05 -2.84
N ASN A 256 -9.67 -18.09 -2.59
CA ASN A 256 -9.14 -18.40 -1.25
C ASN A 256 -8.24 -17.29 -0.68
N VAL A 257 -7.46 -16.61 -1.52
CA VAL A 257 -6.64 -15.47 -1.08
C VAL A 257 -7.53 -14.29 -0.68
N LEU A 258 -8.58 -14.03 -1.45
CA LEU A 258 -9.55 -12.97 -1.14
C LEU A 258 -10.35 -13.29 0.12
N GLU A 259 -10.73 -14.55 0.32
CA GLU A 259 -11.41 -15.03 1.52
C GLU A 259 -10.51 -14.88 2.76
N SER A 260 -9.23 -15.28 2.66
CA SER A 260 -8.25 -15.06 3.73
C SER A 260 -8.06 -13.57 4.07
N ALA A 261 -8.03 -12.70 3.05
CA ALA A 261 -7.94 -11.26 3.26
C ALA A 261 -9.18 -10.70 3.96
N LEU A 262 -10.37 -11.22 3.61
CA LEU A 262 -11.65 -10.86 4.20
C LEU A 262 -11.69 -11.23 5.68
N PHE A 263 -11.27 -12.45 6.06
CA PHE A 263 -11.16 -12.84 7.46
C PHE A 263 -10.18 -11.96 8.24
N ARG A 264 -9.02 -11.65 7.65
CA ARG A 264 -8.05 -10.75 8.29
C ARG A 264 -8.62 -9.35 8.55
N VAL A 265 -9.42 -8.82 7.62
CA VAL A 265 -10.09 -7.52 7.78
C VAL A 265 -11.11 -7.58 8.91
N GLU A 266 -11.90 -8.65 8.97
CA GLU A 266 -12.87 -8.85 10.05
C GLU A 266 -12.17 -8.93 11.41
N ASP A 267 -11.17 -9.79 11.56
CA ASP A 267 -10.42 -9.95 12.81
C ASP A 267 -9.78 -8.64 13.26
N GLY A 268 -9.19 -7.90 12.32
CA GLY A 268 -8.59 -6.60 12.60
C GLY A 268 -9.62 -5.57 13.05
N ILE A 269 -10.78 -5.50 12.39
CA ILE A 269 -11.86 -4.58 12.78
C ILE A 269 -12.42 -4.96 14.15
N GLU A 270 -12.66 -6.25 14.40
CA GLU A 270 -13.17 -6.72 15.68
C GLU A 270 -12.26 -6.28 16.83
N LYS A 271 -10.96 -6.52 16.69
CA LYS A 271 -9.95 -6.07 17.67
C LYS A 271 -9.95 -4.56 17.86
N ILE A 272 -9.93 -3.80 16.75
CA ILE A 272 -9.92 -2.33 16.82
C ILE A 272 -11.19 -1.82 17.52
N VAL A 273 -12.37 -2.35 17.17
CA VAL A 273 -13.64 -1.91 17.76
C VAL A 273 -13.73 -2.26 19.24
N ASN A 274 -13.29 -3.45 19.63
CA ASN A 274 -13.29 -3.88 21.03
C ASN A 274 -12.37 -2.99 21.89
N ILE A 275 -11.19 -2.63 21.39
CA ILE A 275 -10.26 -1.78 22.13
C ILE A 275 -10.73 -0.33 22.16
N ILE A 276 -11.10 0.24 21.01
CA ILE A 276 -11.41 1.68 20.91
C ILE A 276 -12.77 1.99 21.53
N PHE A 277 -13.81 1.21 21.19
CA PHE A 277 -15.19 1.55 21.53
C PHE A 277 -15.74 0.78 22.73
N LYS A 278 -15.34 -0.48 22.92
CA LYS A 278 -15.71 -1.23 24.14
C LYS A 278 -14.73 -1.06 25.30
N LYS A 279 -13.56 -0.45 25.07
CA LYS A 279 -12.51 -0.23 26.07
C LYS A 279 -12.05 -1.54 26.72
N GLU A 280 -11.97 -2.60 25.92
CA GLU A 280 -11.36 -3.87 26.36
C GLU A 280 -9.86 -3.67 26.59
N GLU A 281 -9.29 -4.39 27.56
CA GLU A 281 -7.86 -4.28 27.87
C GLU A 281 -7.01 -4.83 26.70
N PRO A 282 -6.01 -4.07 26.21
CA PRO A 282 -5.19 -4.49 25.08
C PRO A 282 -4.25 -5.65 25.47
N GLN A 283 -4.24 -6.68 24.64
CA GLN A 283 -3.42 -7.87 24.82
C GLN A 283 -1.94 -7.62 24.49
N ASN A 284 -1.06 -8.30 25.23
CA ASN A 284 0.37 -8.35 24.92
C ASN A 284 0.61 -9.17 23.65
N CYS A 285 1.57 -8.74 22.84
CA CYS A 285 2.09 -9.60 21.77
C CYS A 285 3.00 -10.71 22.33
N SER A 286 3.22 -11.74 21.53
CA SER A 286 4.06 -12.89 21.91
C SER A 286 5.58 -12.62 21.81
N SER A 287 5.99 -11.42 21.37
CA SER A 287 7.40 -11.09 21.16
C SER A 287 8.04 -10.57 22.45
N GLU A 288 8.96 -11.35 23.02
CA GLU A 288 9.75 -10.97 24.21
C GLU A 288 10.54 -9.67 24.04
N TRP A 289 10.87 -9.30 22.79
CA TRP A 289 11.57 -8.06 22.44
C TRP A 289 10.67 -6.82 22.33
N CYS A 290 9.36 -6.95 22.59
CA CYS A 290 8.46 -5.81 22.50
C CYS A 290 8.61 -4.90 23.72
N GLY A 291 9.29 -3.77 23.54
CA GLY A 291 9.50 -2.78 24.62
C GLY A 291 8.21 -2.22 25.23
N ILE A 292 7.09 -2.18 24.49
CA ILE A 292 5.80 -1.75 25.05
C ILE A 292 5.12 -2.83 25.89
N CYS A 293 5.30 -4.12 25.55
CA CYS A 293 4.70 -5.22 26.29
C CYS A 293 5.55 -5.66 27.50
N PHE A 294 6.88 -5.60 27.36
CA PHE A 294 7.84 -6.20 28.29
C PHE A 294 8.95 -5.24 28.73
N GLY A 295 8.98 -3.99 28.25
CA GLY A 295 9.91 -2.99 28.77
C GLY A 295 9.50 -2.57 30.18
N GLU A 296 10.45 -2.63 31.11
CA GLU A 296 10.30 -1.95 32.39
C GLU A 296 10.21 -0.45 32.11
N VAL A 297 9.16 0.19 32.61
CA VAL A 297 9.09 1.66 32.70
C VAL A 297 10.27 2.06 33.60
N THR A 298 11.34 2.56 32.99
CA THR A 298 12.49 3.16 33.68
C THR A 298 12.45 4.66 33.50
#